data_AF-A0A8T6SFL5-F1
#
_entry.id   AF-A0A8T6SFL5-F1
#
_cell.length_a   1.000
_cell.length_b   1.000
_cell.length_c   1.000
_cell.angle_alpha   90.00
_cell.angle_beta   90.00
_cell.angle_gamma   90.00
#
_symmetry.space_group_name_H-M   'P 1'
#
loop_
_entity.id
_entity.type
_entity.pdbx_description
1 polymer ?
#
loop_
_entity_poly.entity_id
_entity_poly.type
_entity_poly.pdbx_seq_one_letter_code
_entity_poly.pdbx_strand_id
1 'polypeptide(L)'
;DNEIVAAVRHSLKGIEVTDETIDLDTIMKVGPGGHFMSQKSTLKKARTAVWIPELFTRDWRADWEKKGWKDLFKKACEKVDHILAHHKPEPLDKDIAKEIREIVKEADKELT
;
A
#
# COMPACT_ATOMS: atom_id res chain seq x y z
N ASP A 1 -4.61 -10.54 -2.26
CA ASP A 1 -4.75 -10.44 -0.78
C ASP A 1 -4.01 -9.27 -0.16
N ASN A 2 -2.69 -9.12 -0.32
CA ASN A 2 -1.93 -8.02 0.30
C ASN A 2 -2.59 -6.64 0.10
N GLU A 3 -3.11 -6.37 -1.10
CA GLU A 3 -3.77 -5.11 -1.42
C GLU A 3 -5.12 -4.92 -0.73
N ILE A 4 -5.89 -5.99 -0.59
CA ILE A 4 -7.15 -6.00 0.16
C ILE A 4 -6.85 -5.72 1.64
N VAL A 5 -5.82 -6.37 2.19
CA VAL A 5 -5.37 -6.13 3.56
C VAL A 5 -4.93 -4.68 3.75
N ALA A 6 -4.23 -4.09 2.78
CA ALA A 6 -3.84 -2.68 2.83
C ALA A 6 -5.07 -1.75 2.84
N ALA A 7 -6.08 -2.03 2.01
CA ALA A 7 -7.35 -1.30 2.00
C ALA A 7 -8.07 -1.39 3.36
N VAL A 8 -8.19 -2.61 3.90
CA VAL A 8 -8.83 -2.86 5.19
C VAL A 8 -8.07 -2.15 6.31
N ARG A 9 -6.75 -2.26 6.36
CA ARG A 9 -5.91 -1.54 7.34
C ARG A 9 -6.11 -0.04 7.27
N HIS A 10 -6.24 0.53 6.07
CA HIS A 10 -6.54 1.96 5.92
C HIS A 10 -7.92 2.30 6.48
N SER A 11 -8.95 1.52 6.16
CA SER A 11 -10.30 1.72 6.71
C SER A 11 -10.33 1.60 8.24
N LEU A 12 -9.56 0.68 8.80
CA LEU A 12 -9.46 0.47 10.26
C LEU A 12 -8.74 1.61 11.01
N LYS A 13 -8.03 2.51 10.32
CA LYS A 13 -7.50 3.74 10.97
C LYS A 13 -8.59 4.64 11.54
N GLY A 14 -9.84 4.45 11.08
CA GLY A 14 -10.97 5.27 11.48
C GLY A 14 -10.95 6.64 10.81
N ILE A 15 -11.84 7.52 11.29
CA ILE A 15 -11.94 8.90 10.84
C ILE A 15 -11.44 9.78 11.96
N GLU A 16 -10.33 10.48 11.73
CA GLU A 16 -9.83 11.49 12.66
C GLU A 16 -10.72 12.73 12.62
N VAL A 17 -11.26 13.11 13.78
CA VAL A 17 -12.15 14.27 13.94
C VAL A 17 -11.44 15.33 14.76
N THR A 18 -10.87 16.32 14.08
CA THR A 18 -10.23 17.51 14.65
C THR A 18 -10.61 18.73 13.82
N ASP A 19 -10.38 19.94 14.34
CA ASP A 19 -10.64 21.17 13.60
C ASP A 19 -9.89 21.20 12.25
N GLU A 20 -8.65 20.69 12.23
CA GLU A 20 -7.88 20.56 11.01
C GLU A 20 -8.53 19.56 10.03
N THR A 21 -8.98 18.38 10.46
CA THR A 21 -9.56 17.39 9.54
C THR A 21 -10.94 17.76 9.03
N ILE A 22 -11.73 18.48 9.84
CA ILE A 22 -13.02 19.06 9.44
C ILE A 22 -12.81 20.16 8.38
N ASP A 23 -11.81 21.02 8.57
CA ASP A 23 -11.42 22.08 7.61
C ASP A 23 -12.58 23.02 7.21
N LEU A 24 -13.36 23.44 8.23
CA LEU A 24 -14.57 24.24 8.03
C LEU A 24 -14.30 25.58 7.33
N ASP A 25 -13.17 26.22 7.63
CA ASP A 25 -12.75 27.47 7.01
C ASP A 25 -12.58 27.32 5.49
N THR A 26 -11.99 26.21 5.03
CA THR A 26 -11.84 25.94 3.60
C THR A 26 -13.20 25.70 2.96
N ILE A 27 -14.11 24.97 3.64
CA ILE A 27 -15.48 24.74 3.15
C ILE A 27 -16.22 26.08 2.95
N MET A 28 -16.19 26.95 3.96
CA MET A 28 -16.83 28.27 3.90
C MET A 28 -16.22 29.15 2.81
N LYS A 29 -14.89 29.10 2.66
CA LYS A 29 -14.17 29.88 1.65
C LYS A 29 -14.46 29.44 0.22
N VAL A 30 -14.55 28.13 -0.03
CA VAL A 30 -14.83 27.58 -1.37
C VAL A 30 -16.26 27.87 -1.78
N GLY A 31 -17.22 27.71 -0.86
CA GLY A 31 -18.62 28.01 -1.09
C GLY A 31 -19.31 27.12 -2.13
N PRO A 32 -20.61 27.36 -2.40
CA PRO A 32 -21.40 26.56 -3.34
C PRO A 32 -20.86 26.63 -4.78
N GLY A 33 -20.81 25.47 -5.46
CA GLY A 33 -20.35 25.38 -6.85
C GLY A 33 -18.84 25.44 -7.04
N GLY A 34 -18.06 25.63 -5.98
CA GLY A 34 -16.60 25.60 -6.01
C GLY A 34 -16.00 24.18 -5.99
N HIS A 35 -14.66 24.10 -6.08
CA HIS A 35 -13.93 22.84 -5.98
C HIS A 35 -12.72 22.96 -5.03
N PHE A 36 -12.30 21.84 -4.46
CA PHE A 36 -11.24 21.79 -3.44
C PHE A 36 -9.85 21.46 -4.03
N MET A 37 -9.76 21.11 -5.32
CA MET A 37 -8.51 20.62 -5.92
C MET A 37 -7.32 21.58 -5.83
N SER A 38 -7.56 22.90 -5.80
CA SER A 38 -6.53 23.93 -5.71
C SER A 38 -6.26 24.41 -4.28
N GLN A 39 -6.95 23.86 -3.27
CA GLN A 39 -6.79 24.29 -1.88
C GLN A 39 -5.52 23.69 -1.27
N LYS A 40 -4.78 24.52 -0.51
CA LYS A 40 -3.54 24.11 0.15
C LYS A 40 -3.77 22.94 1.12
N SER A 41 -4.89 22.95 1.85
CA SER A 41 -5.26 21.87 2.78
C SER A 41 -5.48 20.54 2.06
N THR A 42 -6.15 20.57 0.90
CA THR A 42 -6.31 19.39 0.04
C THR A 42 -4.97 18.87 -0.44
N LEU A 43 -4.06 19.73 -0.94
CA LEU A 43 -2.72 19.31 -1.38
C LEU A 43 -1.90 18.67 -0.25
N LYS A 44 -1.98 19.22 0.97
CA LYS A 44 -1.29 18.69 2.16
C LYS A 44 -1.76 17.28 2.52
N LYS A 45 -3.06 17.00 2.35
CA LYS A 45 -3.71 15.74 2.77
C LYS A 45 -3.89 14.72 1.66
N ALA A 46 -3.78 15.11 0.38
CA ALA A 46 -4.14 14.28 -0.76
C ALA A 46 -3.41 12.92 -0.80
N ARG A 47 -2.17 12.85 -0.29
CA ARG A 47 -1.37 11.61 -0.28
C ARG A 47 -1.61 10.72 0.94
N THR A 48 -2.21 11.25 2.00
CA THR A 48 -2.35 10.55 3.28
C THR A 48 -3.81 10.20 3.60
N ALA A 49 -4.76 11.03 3.14
CA ALA A 49 -6.18 10.85 3.42
C ALA A 49 -6.80 9.65 2.67
N VAL A 50 -6.29 9.36 1.47
CA VAL A 50 -6.82 8.27 0.62
C VAL A 50 -5.80 7.16 0.47
N TRP A 51 -6.28 5.93 0.56
CA TRP A 51 -5.50 4.78 0.15
C TRP A 51 -5.45 4.69 -1.38
N ILE A 52 -4.22 4.61 -1.92
CA ILE A 52 -3.94 4.45 -3.34
C ILE A 52 -3.49 3.01 -3.57
N PRO A 53 -4.23 2.22 -4.38
CA PRO A 53 -3.88 0.84 -4.69
C PRO A 53 -2.63 0.78 -5.58
N GLU A 54 -1.90 -0.32 -5.49
CA GLU A 54 -0.75 -0.59 -6.35
C GLU A 54 -1.15 -1.42 -7.59
N LEU A 55 -1.99 -2.43 -7.41
CA LEU A 55 -2.40 -3.39 -8.43
C LEU A 55 -3.79 -3.09 -9.01
N PHE A 56 -4.79 -2.78 -8.17
CA PHE A 56 -6.12 -2.39 -8.62
C PHE A 56 -6.03 -1.11 -9.45
N THR A 57 -6.70 -1.12 -10.59
CA THR A 57 -6.70 0.04 -11.48
C THR A 57 -7.83 0.99 -11.11
N ARG A 58 -7.50 2.29 -11.07
CA ARG A 58 -8.47 3.40 -11.05
C ARG A 58 -8.35 4.25 -12.33
N ASP A 59 -7.66 3.73 -13.33
CA ASP A 59 -7.49 4.40 -14.61
C ASP A 59 -8.83 4.47 -15.35
N TRP A 60 -9.00 5.51 -16.17
CA TRP A 60 -10.04 5.50 -17.19
C TRP A 60 -9.80 4.36 -18.17
N ARG A 61 -10.88 3.81 -18.73
CA ARG A 61 -10.79 2.66 -19.65
C ARG A 61 -9.80 2.88 -20.78
N ALA A 62 -9.82 4.06 -21.41
CA ALA A 62 -8.91 4.40 -22.51
C ALA A 62 -7.43 4.37 -22.08
N ASP A 63 -7.12 4.79 -20.86
CA ASP A 63 -5.75 4.78 -20.34
C ASP A 63 -5.31 3.36 -19.96
N TRP A 64 -6.21 2.57 -19.38
CA TRP A 64 -5.96 1.15 -19.09
C TRP A 64 -5.70 0.35 -20.38
N GLU A 65 -6.46 0.59 -21.44
CA GLU A 65 -6.26 -0.03 -22.76
C GLU A 65 -4.91 0.38 -23.37
N LYS A 66 -4.54 1.66 -23.32
CA LYS A 66 -3.23 2.16 -23.79
C LYS A 66 -2.05 1.56 -23.02
N LYS A 67 -2.23 1.26 -21.73
CA LYS A 67 -1.22 0.58 -20.89
C LYS A 67 -1.13 -0.93 -21.15
N GLY A 68 -1.80 -1.40 -22.20
CA GLY A 68 -1.80 -2.80 -22.59
C GLY A 68 -2.66 -3.65 -21.68
N TRP A 69 -3.85 -3.13 -21.29
CA TRP A 69 -5.04 -3.89 -20.85
C TRP A 69 -4.76 -5.10 -19.96
N LYS A 70 -3.81 -4.95 -19.02
CA LYS A 70 -3.44 -6.06 -18.15
C LYS A 70 -4.55 -6.30 -17.16
N ASP A 71 -4.98 -7.55 -17.07
CA ASP A 71 -5.81 -7.99 -15.96
C ASP A 71 -5.03 -7.92 -14.63
N LEU A 72 -5.78 -8.01 -13.53
CA LEU A 72 -5.22 -7.92 -12.19
C LEU A 72 -4.26 -9.09 -11.87
N PHE A 73 -4.55 -10.29 -12.36
CA PHE A 73 -3.76 -11.48 -12.07
C PHE A 73 -2.36 -11.36 -12.67
N LYS A 74 -2.27 -10.93 -13.93
CA LYS A 74 -1.01 -10.68 -14.61
C LYS A 74 -0.17 -9.61 -13.90
N LYS A 75 -0.80 -8.51 -13.45
CA LYS A 75 -0.10 -7.48 -12.65
C LYS A 75 0.43 -8.07 -11.33
N ALA A 76 -0.32 -8.96 -10.69
CA ALA A 76 0.11 -9.62 -9.46
C ALA A 76 1.30 -10.56 -9.69
N CYS A 77 1.30 -11.37 -10.75
CA CYS A 77 2.45 -12.20 -11.12
C CYS A 77 3.71 -11.37 -11.38
N GLU A 78 3.60 -10.30 -12.16
CA GLU A 78 4.72 -9.39 -12.43
C GLU A 78 5.28 -8.77 -11.14
N LYS A 79 4.41 -8.45 -10.18
CA LYS A 79 4.83 -7.93 -8.87
C LYS A 79 5.56 -8.99 -8.04
N VAL A 80 5.11 -10.25 -8.07
CA VAL A 80 5.79 -11.37 -7.40
C VAL A 80 7.19 -11.56 -7.98
N ASP A 81 7.31 -11.63 -9.31
CA ASP A 81 8.60 -11.79 -9.98
C ASP A 81 9.56 -10.65 -9.63
N HIS A 82 9.05 -9.41 -9.61
CA HIS A 82 9.84 -8.26 -9.21
C HIS A 82 10.32 -8.36 -7.75
N ILE A 83 9.45 -8.75 -6.81
CA ILE A 83 9.81 -8.91 -5.39
C ILE A 83 10.90 -9.99 -5.25
N LEU A 84 10.70 -11.15 -5.86
CA LEU A 84 11.66 -12.26 -5.78
C LEU A 84 13.04 -11.89 -6.35
N ALA A 85 13.07 -11.08 -7.41
CA ALA A 85 14.32 -10.67 -8.04
C ALA A 85 15.06 -9.54 -7.29
N HIS A 86 14.35 -8.65 -6.59
CA HIS A 86 14.93 -7.39 -6.09
C HIS A 86 14.90 -7.24 -4.57
N HIS A 87 13.99 -7.92 -3.87
CA HIS A 87 13.87 -7.77 -2.43
C HIS A 87 15.03 -8.48 -1.72
N LYS A 88 15.80 -7.69 -0.95
CA LYS A 88 16.83 -8.21 -0.05
C LYS A 88 16.34 -8.01 1.37
N PRO A 89 16.00 -9.09 2.10
CA PRO A 89 15.61 -8.96 3.49
C PRO A 89 16.79 -8.47 4.32
N GLU A 90 16.50 -7.78 5.42
CA GLU A 90 17.53 -7.41 6.38
C GLU A 90 18.19 -8.69 6.92
N PRO A 91 19.53 -8.78 6.88
CA PRO A 91 20.21 -9.98 7.33
C PRO A 91 20.04 -10.15 8.83
N LEU A 92 19.77 -11.39 9.25
CA LEU A 92 19.78 -11.75 10.66
C LEU A 92 21.17 -11.55 11.26
N ASP A 93 21.20 -11.28 12.57
CA ASP A 93 22.45 -11.33 13.32
C ASP A 93 23.12 -12.70 13.14
N LYS A 94 24.45 -12.70 13.04
CA LYS A 94 25.23 -13.91 12.71
C LYS A 94 25.05 -15.00 13.75
N ASP A 95 24.97 -14.64 15.02
CA ASP A 95 24.85 -15.59 16.12
C ASP A 95 23.46 -16.23 16.12
N ILE A 96 22.42 -15.41 15.94
CA ILE A 96 21.03 -15.88 15.79
C ILE A 96 20.89 -16.79 14.56
N ALA A 97 21.45 -16.39 13.42
CA ALA A 97 21.39 -17.18 12.19
C ALA A 97 22.12 -18.52 12.33
N LYS A 98 23.18 -18.58 13.16
CA LYS A 98 23.91 -19.81 13.45
C LYS A 98 23.07 -20.73 14.34
N GLU A 99 22.50 -20.21 15.41
CA GLU A 99 21.64 -20.96 16.34
C GLU A 99 20.44 -21.59 15.61
N ILE A 100 19.76 -20.82 14.75
CA ILE A 100 18.65 -21.33 13.94
C ILE A 100 19.10 -22.52 13.07
N ARG A 101 20.27 -22.44 12.44
CA ARG A 101 20.78 -23.55 11.61
C ARG A 101 21.12 -24.79 12.43
N GLU A 102 21.61 -24.63 13.64
CA GLU A 102 21.90 -25.75 14.54
C GLU A 102 20.60 -26.46 14.97
N ILE A 103 19.54 -25.70 15.29
CA ILE A 103 18.22 -26.25 15.62
C ILE A 103 17.64 -27.03 14.43
N VAL A 104 17.66 -26.47 13.23
CA VAL A 104 17.16 -27.14 12.01
C VAL A 104 17.93 -28.44 11.76
N LYS A 105 19.26 -28.41 11.88
CA LYS A 105 20.10 -29.59 11.66
C LYS A 105 19.83 -30.71 12.67
N GLU A 106 19.52 -30.37 13.91
CA GLU A 106 19.17 -31.37 14.92
C GLU A 106 17.79 -31.99 14.63
N ALA A 107 16.80 -31.17 14.27
CA ALA A 107 15.47 -31.65 13.89
C ALA A 107 15.50 -32.57 12.66
N ASP A 108 16.34 -32.26 11.66
CA ASP A 108 16.49 -33.09 10.47
C ASP A 108 17.04 -34.49 10.80
N LYS A 109 17.91 -34.62 11.82
CA LYS A 109 18.42 -35.93 12.26
C LYS A 109 17.37 -36.78 12.96
N GLU A 110 16.43 -36.16 13.68
CA GLU A 110 15.34 -36.89 14.36
C GLU A 110 14.25 -37.37 13.37
N LEU A 111 14.16 -36.74 12.20
CA LEU A 111 13.23 -37.11 11.12
C LEU A 111 13.78 -38.18 10.15
N THR A 112 15.05 -38.56 10.28
CA THR A 112 15.72 -39.57 9.43
C THR A 112 15.97 -40.86 10.19
#